data_AF-A0A9D9XYK5-F1
#
_entry.id   AF-A0A9D9XYK5-F1
#
_cell.length_a   1.000
_cell.length_b   1.000
_cell.length_c   1.000
_cell.angle_alpha   90.00
_cell.angle_beta   90.00
_cell.angle_gamma   90.00
#
_symmetry.space_group_name_H-M   'P 1'
#
loop_
_entity.id
_entity.type
_entity.pdbx_description
1 polymer ?
#
loop_
_entity_poly.entity_id
_entity_poly.type
_entity_poly.pdbx_seq_one_letter_code
_entity_poly.pdbx_strand_id
1 'polypeptide(L)'
;MTTLRLILGDQLNPCHSWFAAPDPDVLNVMMEIREETDYVLHHAQKIIAIFAAMRAFARALRRAGHRVHYLAIDDAGNQQSLCANLDALRAQHRIARFEYQAPDEWRLDRRLADYAAGLPIPARMVDSEHFLGAREEAAALFAGRGQWLMERFYRHMRVRHGVLLDAAGKPAGGQWNFDRDNRKPWRGAPPEPRDRRRTHDHAALWRQIAAAGVKSFGAPSEHDFRWPLERAQALAELDAFVAEALP
;
A
#
# COMPACT_ATOMS: atom_id res chain seq x y z
N MET A 1 -25.29 -12.96 -0.96
CA MET A 1 -24.46 -13.64 -2.00
C MET A 1 -23.03 -13.23 -1.75
N THR A 2 -22.10 -14.15 -1.55
CA THR A 2 -20.79 -13.78 -0.98
C THR A 2 -19.82 -13.20 -2.01
N THR A 3 -19.27 -12.01 -1.72
CA THR A 3 -18.22 -11.36 -2.51
C THR A 3 -16.86 -11.58 -1.85
N LEU A 4 -15.85 -12.00 -2.62
CA LEU A 4 -14.46 -12.08 -2.16
C LEU A 4 -13.71 -10.82 -2.60
N ARG A 5 -13.13 -10.09 -1.64
CA ARG A 5 -12.33 -8.87 -1.87
C ARG A 5 -10.86 -9.13 -1.57
N LEU A 6 -10.00 -9.09 -2.58
CA LEU A 6 -8.55 -9.17 -2.40
C LEU A 6 -7.98 -7.81 -1.97
N ILE A 7 -7.18 -7.82 -0.92
CA ILE A 7 -6.38 -6.68 -0.43
C ILE A 7 -4.91 -7.07 -0.51
N LEU A 8 -4.11 -6.30 -1.24
CA LEU A 8 -2.67 -6.50 -1.40
C LEU A 8 -1.88 -5.88 -0.23
N GLY A 9 -0.59 -6.25 -0.12
CA GLY A 9 0.27 -5.85 1.00
C GLY A 9 0.59 -4.35 1.08
N ASP A 10 0.40 -3.62 -0.02
CA ASP A 10 0.53 -2.17 -0.15
C ASP A 10 -0.82 -1.43 -0.02
N GLN A 11 -1.94 -2.15 0.07
CA GLN A 11 -3.32 -1.61 0.10
C GLN A 11 -3.91 -1.48 1.51
N LEU A 12 -3.05 -1.17 2.50
CA LEU A 12 -3.41 -1.14 3.92
C LEU A 12 -4.05 0.19 4.35
N ASN A 13 -5.02 0.65 3.57
CA ASN A 13 -5.74 1.91 3.79
C ASN A 13 -7.06 1.66 4.54
N PRO A 14 -7.16 1.97 5.85
CA PRO A 14 -8.42 1.79 6.59
C PRO A 14 -9.51 2.79 6.18
N CYS A 15 -9.15 3.84 5.43
CA CYS A 15 -10.10 4.84 4.94
C CYS A 15 -10.66 4.51 3.54
N HIS A 16 -10.24 3.39 2.94
CA HIS A 16 -10.76 2.96 1.65
C HIS A 16 -12.27 2.69 1.73
N SER A 17 -13.03 3.07 0.69
CA SER A 17 -14.49 2.97 0.67
C SER A 17 -15.06 1.58 0.98
N TRP A 18 -14.31 0.51 0.71
CA TRP A 18 -14.67 -0.87 1.11
C TRP A 18 -14.89 -1.06 2.61
N PHE A 19 -14.27 -0.23 3.45
CA PHE A 19 -14.29 -0.37 4.90
C PHE A 19 -15.18 0.67 5.59
N ALA A 20 -16.01 1.41 4.82
CA ALA A 20 -16.93 2.39 5.37
C ALA A 20 -17.99 1.77 6.31
N ALA A 21 -18.40 0.53 6.04
CA ALA A 21 -19.27 -0.26 6.91
C ALA A 21 -18.98 -1.76 6.76
N PRO A 22 -19.14 -2.57 7.82
CA PRO A 22 -19.06 -4.02 7.71
C PRO A 22 -20.24 -4.57 6.91
N ASP A 23 -19.96 -5.56 6.07
CA ASP A 23 -20.96 -6.26 5.26
C ASP A 23 -20.81 -7.78 5.50
N PRO A 24 -21.85 -8.46 6.02
CA PRO A 24 -21.79 -9.89 6.29
C PRO A 24 -21.65 -10.74 5.03
N ASP A 25 -22.00 -10.23 3.85
CA ASP A 25 -21.86 -10.92 2.57
C ASP A 25 -20.48 -10.70 1.92
N VAL A 26 -19.58 -9.92 2.54
CA VAL A 26 -18.23 -9.68 2.02
C VAL A 26 -17.18 -10.43 2.82
N LEU A 27 -16.32 -11.19 2.14
CA LEU A 27 -15.11 -11.77 2.71
C LEU A 27 -13.88 -11.04 2.16
N ASN A 28 -13.16 -10.33 3.03
CA ASN A 28 -11.89 -9.72 2.66
C ASN A 28 -10.78 -10.77 2.79
N VAL A 29 -9.86 -10.83 1.84
CA VAL A 29 -8.72 -11.76 1.87
C VAL A 29 -7.40 -11.00 1.74
N MET A 30 -6.44 -11.42 2.58
CA MET A 30 -5.04 -11.03 2.52
C MET A 30 -4.20 -12.29 2.62
N MET A 31 -3.07 -12.33 1.92
CA MET A 31 -2.20 -13.51 1.92
C MET A 31 -0.73 -13.14 1.81
N GLU A 32 0.08 -13.71 2.69
CA GLU A 32 1.54 -13.70 2.60
C GLU A 32 1.94 -14.87 1.69
N ILE A 33 2.54 -14.64 0.51
CA ILE A 33 2.85 -15.71 -0.44
C ILE A 33 4.28 -15.61 -0.97
N ARG A 34 4.93 -16.77 -1.16
CA ARG A 34 6.27 -16.85 -1.75
C ARG A 34 6.38 -16.19 -3.12
N GLU A 35 5.33 -16.30 -3.93
CA GLU A 35 5.28 -15.70 -5.26
C GLU A 35 5.63 -14.20 -5.26
N GLU A 36 5.16 -13.45 -4.26
CA GLU A 36 5.41 -12.01 -4.12
C GLU A 36 6.71 -11.69 -3.36
N THR A 37 7.35 -12.69 -2.75
CA THR A 37 8.68 -12.52 -2.13
C THR A 37 9.83 -12.96 -3.01
N ASP A 38 9.57 -13.75 -4.06
CA ASP A 38 10.60 -14.44 -4.82
C ASP A 38 10.86 -13.81 -6.20
N TYR A 39 9.98 -12.92 -6.69
CA TYR A 39 10.12 -12.29 -8.01
C TYR A 39 11.33 -11.34 -8.11
N VAL A 40 11.74 -10.78 -6.98
CA VAL A 40 13.00 -10.05 -6.79
C VAL A 40 13.54 -10.34 -5.39
N LEU A 41 14.84 -10.10 -5.19
CA LEU A 41 15.42 -10.21 -3.86
C LEU A 41 15.10 -8.95 -3.04
N HIS A 42 14.11 -9.03 -2.14
CA HIS A 42 13.72 -7.92 -1.28
C HIS A 42 14.63 -7.78 -0.05
N HIS A 43 14.71 -6.57 0.52
CA HIS A 43 15.41 -6.36 1.79
C HIS A 43 14.63 -7.01 2.94
N ALA A 44 15.32 -7.64 3.89
CA ALA A 44 14.70 -8.34 5.02
C ALA A 44 13.69 -7.46 5.78
N GLN A 45 14.07 -6.21 6.09
CA GLN A 45 13.16 -5.25 6.74
C GLN A 45 11.90 -4.91 5.92
N LYS A 46 11.97 -4.89 4.58
CA LYS A 46 10.80 -4.62 3.73
C LYS A 46 9.78 -5.75 3.86
N ILE A 47 10.25 -7.00 3.85
CA ILE A 47 9.39 -8.18 4.00
C ILE A 47 8.72 -8.17 5.38
N ILE A 48 9.50 -7.90 6.44
CA ILE A 48 8.98 -7.76 7.81
C ILE A 48 7.94 -6.64 7.87
N ALA A 49 8.22 -5.45 7.34
CA ALA A 49 7.30 -4.31 7.35
C ALA A 49 5.95 -4.68 6.72
N ILE A 50 5.97 -5.26 5.51
CA ILE A 50 4.76 -5.59 4.76
C ILE A 50 3.96 -6.66 5.53
N PHE A 51 4.57 -7.78 5.92
CA PHE A 51 3.84 -8.86 6.59
C PHE A 51 3.32 -8.43 7.97
N ALA A 52 4.13 -7.72 8.76
CA ALA A 52 3.71 -7.22 10.06
C ALA A 52 2.54 -6.23 9.94
N ALA A 53 2.63 -5.28 9.00
CA ALA A 53 1.56 -4.32 8.73
C ALA A 53 0.29 -5.00 8.20
N MET A 54 0.42 -5.98 7.30
CA MET A 54 -0.71 -6.79 6.81
C MET A 54 -1.43 -7.51 7.96
N ARG A 55 -0.69 -8.18 8.85
CA ARG A 55 -1.24 -8.84 10.03
C ARG A 55 -1.93 -7.83 10.97
N ALA A 56 -1.35 -6.65 11.17
CA ALA A 56 -1.94 -5.59 11.98
C ALA A 56 -3.23 -5.04 11.37
N PHE A 57 -3.24 -4.79 10.06
CA PHE A 57 -4.40 -4.32 9.32
C PHE A 57 -5.55 -5.34 9.34
N ALA A 58 -5.25 -6.63 9.12
CA ALA A 58 -6.24 -7.70 9.21
C ALA A 58 -6.89 -7.77 10.61
N ARG A 59 -6.10 -7.61 11.68
CA ARG A 59 -6.63 -7.52 13.05
C ARG A 59 -7.50 -6.28 13.23
N ALA A 60 -7.09 -5.14 12.71
CA ALA A 60 -7.86 -3.90 12.78
C ALA A 60 -9.22 -4.03 12.08
N LEU A 61 -9.24 -4.57 10.86
CA LEU A 61 -10.48 -4.83 10.11
C LEU A 61 -11.42 -5.80 10.85
N ARG A 62 -10.89 -6.88 11.44
CA ARG A 62 -11.69 -7.81 12.26
C ARG A 62 -12.30 -7.12 13.48
N ARG A 63 -11.53 -6.28 14.18
CA ARG A 63 -12.04 -5.49 15.33
C ARG A 63 -13.15 -4.51 14.90
N ALA A 64 -13.08 -3.99 13.69
CA ALA A 64 -14.11 -3.13 13.11
C ALA A 64 -15.34 -3.92 12.57
N GLY A 65 -15.38 -5.25 12.72
CA GLY A 65 -16.52 -6.09 12.35
C GLY A 65 -16.48 -6.64 10.92
N HIS A 66 -15.42 -6.38 10.15
CA HIS A 66 -15.28 -6.96 8.82
C HIS A 66 -14.88 -8.44 8.89
N ARG A 67 -15.43 -9.25 7.99
CA ARG A 67 -14.98 -10.63 7.78
C ARG A 67 -13.65 -10.60 7.03
N VAL A 68 -12.62 -11.23 7.61
CA VAL A 68 -11.27 -11.28 7.04
C VAL A 68 -10.72 -12.71 7.09
N HIS A 69 -10.43 -13.27 5.92
CA HIS A 69 -9.60 -14.45 5.75
C HIS A 69 -8.14 -14.02 5.58
N TYR A 70 -7.25 -14.50 6.43
CA TYR A 70 -5.83 -14.17 6.36
C TYR A 70 -5.04 -15.45 6.20
N LEU A 71 -4.20 -15.53 5.17
CA LEU A 71 -3.25 -16.63 4.98
C LEU A 71 -1.85 -16.15 5.34
N ALA A 72 -1.32 -16.62 6.46
CA ALA A 72 0.06 -16.40 6.84
C ALA A 72 1.01 -17.23 5.96
N ILE A 73 2.27 -16.82 5.88
CA ILE A 73 3.27 -17.43 4.99
C ILE A 73 3.49 -18.92 5.31
N ASP A 74 3.31 -19.31 6.56
CA ASP A 74 3.49 -20.65 7.10
C ASP A 74 2.19 -21.44 7.32
N ASP A 75 1.04 -20.89 6.90
CA ASP A 75 -0.24 -21.61 7.00
C ASP A 75 -0.23 -22.84 6.08
N ALA A 76 -0.61 -24.00 6.63
CA ALA A 76 -0.64 -25.27 5.88
C ALA A 76 -1.60 -25.25 4.68
N GLY A 77 -2.64 -24.42 4.72
CA GLY A 77 -3.58 -24.23 3.61
C GLY A 77 -3.09 -23.26 2.52
N ASN A 78 -1.99 -22.54 2.76
CA ASN A 78 -1.47 -21.54 1.84
C ASN A 78 -0.73 -22.22 0.68
N GLN A 79 -1.29 -22.10 -0.52
CA GLN A 79 -0.76 -22.66 -1.76
C GLN A 79 0.47 -21.93 -2.30
N GLN A 80 0.90 -20.85 -1.62
CA GLN A 80 2.02 -19.99 -2.02
C GLN A 80 1.89 -19.38 -3.42
N SER A 81 0.65 -19.34 -3.93
CA SER A 81 0.28 -18.84 -5.25
C SER A 81 -1.00 -18.04 -5.11
N LEU A 82 -0.99 -16.83 -5.69
CA LEU A 82 -2.12 -15.90 -5.60
C LEU A 82 -3.41 -16.54 -6.14
N CYS A 83 -3.37 -17.03 -7.37
CA CYS A 83 -4.55 -17.58 -8.04
C CYS A 83 -5.02 -18.88 -7.40
N ALA A 84 -4.10 -19.77 -6.99
CA ALA A 84 -4.47 -21.04 -6.36
C ALA A 84 -5.15 -20.83 -4.99
N ASN A 85 -4.67 -19.86 -4.19
CA ASN A 85 -5.33 -19.48 -2.95
C ASN A 85 -6.73 -18.89 -3.21
N LEU A 86 -6.86 -18.00 -4.20
CA LEU A 86 -8.16 -17.43 -4.56
C LEU A 86 -9.16 -18.50 -5.02
N ASP A 87 -8.73 -19.49 -5.81
CA ASP A 87 -9.57 -20.59 -6.26
C ASP A 87 -10.03 -21.48 -5.10
N ALA A 88 -9.11 -21.84 -4.19
CA ALA A 88 -9.43 -22.61 -3.00
C ALA A 88 -10.48 -21.89 -2.12
N LEU A 89 -10.30 -20.59 -1.88
CA LEU A 89 -11.22 -19.78 -1.09
C LEU A 89 -12.58 -19.62 -1.77
N ARG A 90 -12.60 -19.46 -3.10
CA ARG A 90 -13.84 -19.39 -3.87
C ARG A 90 -14.67 -20.66 -3.71
N ALA A 91 -14.03 -21.83 -3.85
CA ALA A 91 -14.68 -23.12 -3.69
C ALA A 91 -15.19 -23.31 -2.25
N GLN A 92 -14.34 -23.05 -1.26
CA GLN A 92 -14.66 -23.21 0.16
C GLN A 92 -15.83 -22.33 0.61
N HIS A 93 -15.87 -21.07 0.15
CA HIS A 93 -16.86 -20.08 0.60
C HIS A 93 -18.01 -19.86 -0.37
N ARG A 94 -18.09 -20.63 -1.47
CA ARG A 94 -19.12 -20.49 -2.52
C ARG A 94 -19.25 -19.05 -3.02
N ILE A 95 -18.11 -18.44 -3.33
CA ILE A 95 -18.03 -17.04 -3.73
C ILE A 95 -18.76 -16.83 -5.06
N ALA A 96 -19.64 -15.82 -5.08
CA ALA A 96 -20.45 -15.46 -6.24
C ALA A 96 -19.90 -14.25 -7.02
N ARG A 97 -18.97 -13.49 -6.44
CA ARG A 97 -18.33 -12.33 -7.06
C ARG A 97 -16.90 -12.13 -6.55
N PHE A 98 -16.01 -11.70 -7.42
CA PHE A 98 -14.64 -11.34 -7.07
C PHE A 98 -14.40 -9.84 -7.25
N GLU A 99 -13.73 -9.21 -6.29
CA GLU A 99 -13.30 -7.82 -6.38
C GLU A 99 -11.84 -7.68 -5.92
N TYR A 100 -11.11 -6.76 -6.54
CA TYR A 100 -9.74 -6.43 -6.16
C TYR A 100 -9.50 -4.93 -6.39
N GLN A 101 -8.64 -4.32 -5.58
CA GLN A 101 -8.18 -2.95 -5.83
C GLN A 101 -7.08 -2.94 -6.89
N ALA A 102 -7.00 -1.87 -7.67
CA ALA A 102 -5.99 -1.65 -8.71
C ALA A 102 -4.57 -1.86 -8.14
N PRO A 103 -3.77 -2.79 -8.71
CA PRO A 103 -2.38 -2.99 -8.30
C PRO A 103 -1.45 -1.90 -8.83
N ASP A 104 -0.38 -1.62 -8.09
CA ASP A 104 0.61 -0.59 -8.43
C ASP A 104 1.79 -1.14 -9.28
N GLU A 105 1.82 -2.45 -9.53
CA GLU A 105 2.84 -3.12 -10.37
C GLU A 105 2.20 -3.76 -11.62
N TRP A 106 2.73 -3.45 -12.81
CA TRP A 106 2.18 -3.93 -14.09
C TRP A 106 2.08 -5.47 -14.17
N ARG A 107 3.06 -6.20 -13.63
CA ARG A 107 3.04 -7.68 -13.58
C ARG A 107 1.79 -8.18 -12.86
N LEU A 108 1.50 -7.61 -11.70
CA LEU A 108 0.39 -8.02 -10.85
C LEU A 108 -0.95 -7.53 -11.41
N ASP A 109 -0.98 -6.32 -11.97
CA ASP A 109 -2.13 -5.78 -12.70
C ASP A 109 -2.55 -6.70 -13.86
N ARG A 110 -1.59 -7.10 -14.70
CA ARG A 110 -1.83 -8.05 -15.80
C ARG A 110 -2.32 -9.39 -15.27
N ARG A 111 -1.64 -9.95 -14.27
CA ARG A 111 -1.99 -11.25 -13.68
C ARG A 111 -3.42 -11.27 -13.12
N LEU A 112 -3.82 -10.23 -12.39
CA LEU A 112 -5.16 -10.14 -11.81
C LEU A 112 -6.23 -9.85 -12.87
N ALA A 113 -5.91 -9.05 -13.89
CA ALA A 113 -6.81 -8.85 -15.03
C ALA A 113 -7.07 -10.16 -15.79
N ASP A 114 -6.03 -10.94 -16.09
CA ASP A 114 -6.13 -12.22 -16.78
C ASP A 114 -6.87 -13.25 -15.91
N TYR A 115 -6.55 -13.33 -14.61
CA TYR A 115 -7.28 -14.17 -13.66
C TYR A 115 -8.77 -13.81 -13.64
N ALA A 116 -9.10 -12.52 -13.49
CA ALA A 116 -10.47 -12.02 -13.46
C ALA A 116 -11.27 -12.33 -14.72
N ALA A 117 -10.64 -12.18 -15.91
CA ALA A 117 -11.26 -12.48 -17.19
C ALA A 117 -11.56 -13.98 -17.38
N GLY A 118 -10.77 -14.86 -16.75
CA GLY A 118 -10.97 -16.31 -16.80
C GLY A 118 -12.04 -16.84 -15.83
N LEU A 119 -12.61 -16.00 -14.96
CA LEU A 119 -13.55 -16.47 -13.94
C LEU A 119 -14.95 -16.72 -14.49
N PRO A 120 -15.64 -17.80 -14.06
CA PRO A 120 -17.06 -18.04 -14.38
C PRO A 120 -18.02 -17.16 -13.56
N ILE A 121 -17.51 -16.23 -12.76
CA ILE A 121 -18.29 -15.32 -11.91
C ILE A 121 -17.89 -13.88 -12.21
N PRO A 122 -18.77 -12.89 -11.97
CA PRO A 122 -18.42 -11.49 -12.14
C PRO A 122 -17.18 -11.12 -11.33
N ALA A 123 -16.24 -10.43 -11.98
CA ALA A 123 -15.05 -9.88 -11.38
C ALA A 123 -15.00 -8.36 -11.62
N ARG A 124 -14.55 -7.58 -10.63
CA ARG A 124 -14.42 -6.12 -10.76
C ARG A 124 -13.14 -5.61 -10.10
N MET A 125 -12.37 -4.84 -10.87
CA MET A 125 -11.33 -3.98 -10.32
C MET A 125 -11.96 -2.67 -9.81
N VAL A 126 -11.50 -2.18 -8.66
CA VAL A 126 -11.83 -0.85 -8.12
C VAL A 126 -10.56 0.00 -7.96
N ASP A 127 -10.71 1.30 -7.78
CA ASP A 127 -9.59 2.17 -7.41
C ASP A 127 -9.01 1.75 -6.04
N SER A 128 -7.71 1.96 -5.80
CA SER A 128 -7.09 1.72 -4.49
C SER A 128 -7.25 2.89 -3.53
N GLU A 129 -7.72 4.05 -4.03
CA GLU A 129 -7.89 5.31 -3.32
C GLU A 129 -6.58 5.80 -2.65
N HIS A 130 -5.43 5.37 -3.21
CA HIS A 130 -4.09 5.75 -2.75
C HIS A 130 -3.60 7.06 -3.35
N PHE A 131 -4.01 7.33 -4.59
CA PHE A 131 -3.47 8.43 -5.39
C PHE A 131 -4.40 9.65 -5.37
N LEU A 132 -3.79 10.85 -5.38
CA LEU A 132 -4.54 12.11 -5.49
C LEU A 132 -5.20 12.26 -6.87
N GLY A 133 -4.63 11.65 -7.90
CA GLY A 133 -5.15 11.65 -9.26
C GLY A 133 -5.68 10.27 -9.66
N ALA A 134 -6.63 10.24 -10.60
CA ALA A 134 -7.15 8.99 -11.14
C ALA A 134 -6.09 8.28 -12.01
N ARG A 135 -6.20 6.95 -12.13
CA ARG A 135 -5.25 6.10 -12.88
C ARG A 135 -4.89 6.62 -14.27
N GLU A 136 -5.88 7.11 -15.02
CA GLU A 136 -5.71 7.57 -16.41
C GLU A 136 -5.52 9.09 -16.54
N GLU A 137 -5.42 9.82 -15.42
CA GLU A 137 -5.43 11.28 -15.44
C GLU A 137 -4.21 11.88 -16.13
N ALA A 138 -3.02 11.30 -15.92
CA ALA A 138 -1.82 11.73 -16.62
C ALA A 138 -1.95 11.50 -18.13
N ALA A 139 -2.43 10.32 -18.55
CA ALA A 139 -2.64 10.01 -19.96
C ALA A 139 -3.61 10.99 -20.62
N ALA A 140 -4.70 11.33 -19.94
CA ALA A 140 -5.66 12.32 -20.41
C ALA A 140 -5.05 13.74 -20.51
N LEU A 141 -4.30 14.19 -19.49
CA LEU A 141 -3.69 15.53 -19.48
C LEU A 141 -2.67 15.73 -20.62
N PHE A 142 -1.95 14.67 -20.97
CA PHE A 142 -0.90 14.69 -21.97
C PHE A 142 -1.31 14.13 -23.35
N ALA A 143 -2.57 13.75 -23.54
CA ALA A 143 -3.08 13.27 -24.82
C ALA A 143 -2.74 14.24 -25.97
N GLY A 144 -2.17 13.71 -27.05
CA GLY A 144 -1.75 14.50 -28.22
C GLY A 144 -0.53 15.40 -28.01
N ARG A 145 0.14 15.35 -26.85
CA ARG A 145 1.36 16.15 -26.59
C ARG A 145 2.62 15.34 -26.89
N GLY A 146 3.58 15.98 -27.55
CA GLY A 146 4.89 15.39 -27.83
C GLY A 146 5.84 15.30 -26.62
N GLN A 147 5.50 15.92 -25.48
CA GLN A 147 6.34 15.91 -24.28
C GLN A 147 5.52 15.90 -23.00
N TRP A 148 5.97 15.10 -22.04
CA TRP A 148 5.39 14.96 -20.71
C TRP A 148 6.34 15.63 -19.70
N LEU A 149 5.95 16.81 -19.20
CA LEU A 149 6.71 17.57 -18.22
C LEU A 149 6.04 17.48 -16.85
N MET A 150 6.78 17.02 -15.83
CA MET A 150 6.26 16.89 -14.45
C MET A 150 5.66 18.21 -13.95
N GLU A 151 6.31 19.35 -14.23
CA GLU A 151 5.82 20.66 -13.80
C GLU A 151 4.38 20.94 -14.27
N ARG A 152 4.00 20.51 -15.48
CA ARG A 152 2.62 20.68 -15.98
C ARG A 152 1.64 19.86 -15.16
N PHE A 153 1.97 18.60 -14.88
CA PHE A 153 1.14 17.71 -14.06
C PHE A 153 1.06 18.22 -12.62
N TYR A 154 2.17 18.67 -12.04
CA TYR A 154 2.21 19.26 -10.70
C TYR A 154 1.31 20.50 -10.56
N ARG A 155 1.37 21.44 -11.51
CA ARG A 155 0.50 22.62 -11.51
C ARG A 155 -0.98 22.23 -11.64
N HIS A 156 -1.28 21.26 -12.50
CA HIS A 156 -2.63 20.70 -12.66
C HIS A 156 -3.15 20.12 -11.34
N MET A 157 -2.34 19.31 -10.64
CA MET A 157 -2.70 18.73 -9.34
C MET A 157 -2.85 19.79 -8.24
N ARG A 158 -1.96 20.80 -8.18
CA ARG A 158 -2.08 21.94 -7.25
C ARG A 158 -3.43 22.64 -7.40
N VAL A 159 -3.80 22.97 -8.64
CA VAL A 159 -5.08 23.64 -8.96
C VAL A 159 -6.27 22.76 -8.58
N ARG A 160 -6.25 21.49 -9.00
CA ARG A 160 -7.32 20.51 -8.71
C ARG A 160 -7.61 20.37 -7.21
N HIS A 161 -6.56 20.34 -6.38
CA HIS A 161 -6.69 20.11 -4.93
C HIS A 161 -6.64 21.38 -4.08
N GLY A 162 -6.51 22.57 -4.69
CA GLY A 162 -6.42 23.83 -3.95
C GLY A 162 -5.18 23.95 -3.05
N VAL A 163 -4.11 23.21 -3.34
CA VAL A 163 -2.91 23.15 -2.49
C VAL A 163 -2.01 24.34 -2.78
N LEU A 164 -1.72 25.15 -1.76
CA LEU A 164 -0.84 26.34 -1.85
C LEU A 164 -1.26 27.27 -3.01
N LEU A 165 -2.55 27.60 -3.05
CA LEU A 165 -3.13 28.63 -3.91
C LEU A 165 -3.70 29.76 -3.04
N ASP A 166 -3.65 30.98 -3.56
CA ASP A 166 -4.33 32.12 -2.96
C ASP A 166 -5.83 32.13 -3.32
N ALA A 167 -6.57 33.08 -2.76
CA ALA A 167 -8.00 33.25 -3.01
C ALA A 167 -8.34 33.54 -4.49
N ALA A 168 -7.36 33.97 -5.30
CA ALA A 168 -7.51 34.20 -6.74
C ALA A 168 -7.10 32.98 -7.58
N GLY A 169 -6.75 31.84 -6.96
CA GLY A 169 -6.29 30.63 -7.64
C GLY A 169 -4.86 30.70 -8.17
N LYS A 170 -4.07 31.69 -7.77
CA LYS A 170 -2.65 31.83 -8.14
C LYS A 170 -1.77 31.09 -7.11
N PRO A 171 -0.54 30.68 -7.46
CA PRO A 171 0.33 30.01 -6.52
C PRO A 171 0.66 30.92 -5.32
N ALA A 172 0.47 30.38 -4.11
CA ALA A 172 0.91 31.06 -2.90
C ALA A 172 2.42 31.39 -2.98
N GLY A 173 2.81 32.60 -2.58
CA GLY A 173 4.18 33.10 -2.72
C GLY A 173 4.57 33.53 -4.15
N GLY A 174 3.62 33.57 -5.09
CA GLY A 174 3.79 34.11 -6.44
C GLY A 174 4.55 33.23 -7.43
N GLN A 175 5.06 32.07 -7.00
CA GLN A 175 5.82 31.14 -7.83
C GLN A 175 5.29 29.72 -7.67
N TRP A 176 5.30 28.95 -8.77
CA TRP A 176 4.88 27.55 -8.72
C TRP A 176 5.89 26.65 -8.01
N ASN A 177 7.19 26.97 -8.08
CA ASN A 177 8.26 26.10 -7.61
C ASN A 177 9.40 26.92 -6.98
N PHE A 178 9.90 26.46 -5.83
CA PHE A 178 11.04 27.03 -5.07
C PHE A 178 12.27 26.09 -5.04
N ASP A 179 12.30 25.05 -5.88
CA ASP A 179 13.33 24.01 -5.89
C ASP A 179 14.77 24.55 -5.99
N ARG A 180 14.98 25.65 -6.73
CA ARG A 180 16.31 26.29 -6.83
C ARG A 180 16.85 26.73 -5.46
N ASP A 181 15.98 27.12 -4.54
CA ASP A 181 16.37 27.66 -3.25
C ASP A 181 16.75 26.54 -2.26
N ASN A 182 16.39 25.28 -2.56
CA ASN A 182 16.52 24.11 -1.70
C ASN A 182 17.76 23.23 -2.02
N ARG A 183 18.78 23.78 -2.71
CA ARG A 183 19.95 23.01 -3.21
C ARG A 183 21.27 23.33 -2.49
N LYS A 184 21.25 24.13 -1.43
CA LYS A 184 22.47 24.47 -0.68
C LYS A 184 22.98 23.25 0.09
N PRO A 185 24.31 23.06 0.21
CA PRO A 185 24.85 21.97 1.02
C PRO A 185 24.49 22.16 2.49
N TRP A 186 24.02 21.09 3.13
CA TRP A 186 23.77 21.07 4.57
C TRP A 186 25.10 20.90 5.33
N ARG A 187 25.33 21.76 6.34
CA ARG A 187 26.58 21.81 7.12
C ARG A 187 26.39 21.41 8.59
N GLY A 188 25.32 20.65 8.88
CA GLY A 188 24.97 20.20 10.23
C GLY A 188 24.11 21.18 11.04
N ALA A 189 23.67 22.30 10.45
CA ALA A 189 22.73 23.24 11.04
C ALA A 189 21.53 23.45 10.09
N PRO A 190 20.28 23.33 10.58
CA PRO A 190 19.90 22.86 11.92
C PRO A 190 20.36 21.41 12.16
N PRO A 191 20.49 20.96 13.43
CA PRO A 191 20.86 19.58 13.74
C PRO A 191 19.80 18.62 13.20
N GLU A 192 20.21 17.39 12.92
CA GLU A 192 19.27 16.34 12.53
C GLU A 192 18.25 16.08 13.66
N PRO A 193 16.95 16.00 13.34
CA PRO A 193 15.94 15.60 14.31
C PRO A 193 16.26 14.24 14.92
N ARG A 194 16.01 14.08 16.23
CA ARG A 194 16.20 12.79 16.90
C ARG A 194 15.24 11.75 16.33
N ASP A 195 15.72 10.54 16.05
CA ASP A 195 14.86 9.41 15.71
C ASP A 195 13.99 9.02 16.92
N ARG A 196 12.68 9.22 16.78
CA ARG A 196 11.65 8.93 17.80
C ARG A 196 10.82 7.69 17.47
N ARG A 197 11.15 6.98 16.40
CA ARG A 197 10.39 5.81 15.97
C ARG A 197 10.39 4.76 17.07
N ARG A 198 9.24 4.11 17.22
CA ARG A 198 9.07 2.99 18.16
C ARG A 198 9.85 1.79 17.67
N THR A 199 10.15 0.89 18.60
CA THR A 199 10.83 -0.36 18.30
C THR A 199 9.87 -1.52 18.46
N HIS A 200 9.99 -2.52 17.60
CA HIS A 200 9.15 -3.71 17.55
C HIS A 200 10.04 -4.95 17.56
N ASP A 201 9.60 -6.00 18.27
CA ASP A 201 10.19 -7.33 18.15
C ASP A 201 9.36 -8.17 17.17
N HIS A 202 10.00 -8.52 16.06
CA HIS A 202 9.51 -9.37 14.99
C HIS A 202 10.35 -10.63 14.81
N ALA A 203 11.11 -11.06 15.81
CA ALA A 203 11.94 -12.26 15.71
C ALA A 203 11.13 -13.52 15.41
N ALA A 204 9.92 -13.64 15.95
CA ALA A 204 9.02 -14.74 15.63
C ALA A 204 8.56 -14.71 14.16
N LEU A 205 8.14 -13.54 13.66
CA LEU A 205 7.74 -13.36 12.27
C LEU A 205 8.93 -13.65 11.33
N TRP A 206 10.11 -13.16 11.66
CA TRP A 206 11.32 -13.40 10.87
C TRP A 206 11.67 -14.88 10.79
N ARG A 207 11.55 -15.62 11.90
CA ARG A 207 11.72 -17.09 11.89
C ARG A 207 10.72 -17.78 10.96
N GLN A 208 9.46 -17.36 10.95
CA GLN A 208 8.43 -17.92 10.04
C GLN A 208 8.79 -17.65 8.58
N ILE A 209 9.16 -16.40 8.25
CA ILE A 209 9.56 -15.99 6.90
C ILE A 209 10.77 -16.83 6.42
N ALA A 210 11.80 -16.95 7.26
CA ALA A 210 12.99 -17.73 6.95
C ALA A 210 12.70 -19.23 6.81
N ALA A 211 11.88 -19.80 7.71
CA ALA A 211 11.47 -21.21 7.65
C ALA A 211 10.62 -21.52 6.41
N ALA A 212 9.81 -20.56 5.95
CA ALA A 212 9.08 -20.65 4.70
C ALA A 212 10.00 -20.57 3.47
N GLY A 213 11.31 -20.36 3.63
CA GLY A 213 12.31 -20.36 2.57
C GLY A 213 12.42 -19.05 1.78
N VAL A 214 11.85 -17.96 2.30
CA VAL A 214 11.92 -16.63 1.69
C VAL A 214 13.38 -16.15 1.68
N LYS A 215 13.89 -15.77 0.51
CA LYS A 215 15.23 -15.21 0.37
C LYS A 215 15.18 -13.69 0.51
N SER A 216 16.21 -13.10 1.12
CA SER A 216 16.33 -11.65 1.27
C SER A 216 17.77 -11.20 1.31
N PHE A 217 17.99 -9.89 1.16
CA PHE A 217 19.27 -9.24 1.46
C PHE A 217 19.15 -8.28 2.64
N GLY A 218 20.29 -7.89 3.21
CA GLY A 218 20.37 -6.92 4.31
C GLY A 218 19.96 -7.47 5.68
N ALA A 219 20.23 -6.69 6.72
CA ALA A 219 19.96 -7.11 8.09
C ALA A 219 18.44 -7.00 8.41
N PRO A 220 17.82 -8.04 8.99
CA PRO A 220 16.40 -7.99 9.36
C PRO A 220 16.09 -6.98 10.47
N SER A 221 17.04 -6.74 11.39
CA SER A 221 16.84 -5.86 12.56
C SER A 221 15.56 -6.21 13.32
N GLU A 222 15.23 -7.50 13.39
CA GLU A 222 13.97 -8.04 13.87
C GLU A 222 13.74 -7.78 15.35
N HIS A 223 14.78 -7.63 16.17
CA HIS A 223 14.67 -7.31 17.60
C HIS A 223 14.53 -5.80 17.89
N ASP A 224 14.90 -4.95 16.93
CA ASP A 224 14.87 -3.49 17.05
C ASP A 224 14.25 -2.88 15.79
N PHE A 225 13.09 -3.39 15.38
CA PHE A 225 12.47 -3.02 14.13
C PHE A 225 11.77 -1.67 14.26
N ARG A 226 12.15 -0.67 13.44
CA ARG A 226 11.77 0.74 13.65
C ARG A 226 10.71 1.30 12.71
N TRP A 227 10.20 0.50 11.77
CA TRP A 227 9.20 1.00 10.83
C TRP A 227 7.80 0.98 11.46
N PRO A 228 6.96 2.00 11.21
CA PRO A 228 5.58 2.00 11.69
C PRO A 228 4.77 0.91 11.00
N LEU A 229 3.94 0.21 11.78
CA LEU A 229 3.16 -0.94 11.32
C LEU A 229 1.65 -0.69 11.32
N GLU A 230 1.23 0.36 12.02
CA GLU A 230 -0.16 0.77 12.16
C GLU A 230 -0.33 2.24 11.80
N ARG A 231 -1.51 2.60 11.27
CA ARG A 231 -1.83 3.98 10.88
C ARG A 231 -1.56 4.99 11.98
N ALA A 232 -1.88 4.66 13.24
CA ALA A 232 -1.65 5.57 14.35
C ALA A 232 -0.16 5.89 14.57
N GLN A 233 0.74 4.94 14.30
CA GLN A 233 2.18 5.15 14.39
C GLN A 233 2.66 6.03 13.24
N ALA A 234 2.21 5.75 12.02
CA ALA A 234 2.56 6.55 10.84
C ALA A 234 2.07 8.01 10.97
N LEU A 235 0.88 8.24 11.55
CA LEU A 235 0.38 9.60 11.83
C LEU A 235 1.23 10.32 12.88
N ALA A 236 1.64 9.63 13.95
CA ALA A 236 2.52 10.22 14.95
C ALA A 236 3.90 10.60 14.37
N GLU A 237 4.42 9.82 13.42
CA GLU A 237 5.66 10.16 12.69
C GLU A 237 5.47 11.35 11.74
N LEU A 238 4.32 11.44 11.06
CA LEU A 238 3.97 12.60 10.24
C LEU A 238 3.88 13.87 11.09
N ASP A 239 3.20 13.82 12.24
CA ASP A 239 3.08 14.96 13.15
C ASP A 239 4.44 15.42 13.66
N ALA A 240 5.33 14.48 14.01
CA ALA A 240 6.69 14.79 14.41
C ALA A 240 7.51 15.43 13.28
N PHE A 241 7.39 14.93 12.05
CA PHE A 241 8.03 15.54 10.87
C PHE A 241 7.55 16.98 10.65
N VAL A 242 6.23 17.22 10.70
CA VAL A 242 5.63 18.55 10.52
C VAL A 242 6.12 19.53 11.59
N ALA A 243 6.21 19.07 12.85
CA ALA A 243 6.59 19.93 13.96
C ALA A 243 8.10 20.22 14.03
N GLU A 244 8.96 19.27 13.61
CA GLU A 244 10.40 19.32 13.95
C GLU A 244 11.34 19.28 12.75
N ALA A 245 10.88 18.85 11.58
CA ALA A 245 11.74 18.60 10.40
C ALA A 245 11.31 19.33 9.13
N LEU A 246 10.05 19.78 9.03
CA LEU A 246 9.54 20.51 7.88
C LEU A 246 10.09 21.96 7.75
N PRO A 247 10.21 22.75 8.83
CA PRO A 247 10.82 24.09 8.77
C PRO A 247 12.32 24.05 8.47
#